data_AF-A0A1S6XR28-F1
#
_entry.id   AF-A0A1S6XR28-F1
#
_cell.length_a   1.000
_cell.length_b   1.000
_cell.length_c   1.000
_cell.angle_alpha   90.00
_cell.angle_beta   90.00
_cell.angle_gamma   90.00
#
_symmetry.space_group_name_H-M   'P 1'
#
loop_
_entity.id
_entity.type
_entity.pdbx_description
1 polymer ?
#
loop_
_entity_poly.entity_id
_entity_poly.type
_entity_poly.pdbx_seq_one_letter_code
_entity_poly.pdbx_strand_id
1 'polypeptide(L)'
;MFLPILPELAKTLETGPVGNETFICGKGGKKLTKETFGNLFKNACNEAGVKKSAHGLRKLAATRAANAGATVAQLKAIFGWTEDDMASLYTKTADRKRLAIEAIKKLQKGAG
;
A
#
# COMPACT_ATOMS: atom_id res chain seq x y z
N MET A 1 4.26 1.83 15.45
CA MET A 1 3.93 2.01 14.02
C MET A 1 2.73 2.93 13.95
N PHE A 2 2.80 4.02 13.16
CA PHE A 2 1.68 4.93 12.92
C PHE A 2 1.37 4.89 11.44
N LEU A 3 0.11 4.60 11.07
CA LEU A 3 -0.32 4.51 9.68
C LEU A 3 -1.61 5.32 9.52
N PRO A 4 -1.58 6.47 8.83
CA PRO A 4 -2.79 7.20 8.52
C PRO A 4 -3.70 6.38 7.60
N ILE A 5 -5.00 6.39 7.89
CA ILE A 5 -6.01 5.70 7.10
C ILE A 5 -6.40 6.59 5.93
N LEU A 6 -6.37 6.04 4.71
CA LEU A 6 -6.88 6.74 3.53
C LEU A 6 -8.40 6.95 3.65
N PRO A 7 -8.96 8.09 3.18
CA PRO A 7 -10.40 8.35 3.25
C PRO A 7 -11.25 7.23 2.65
N GLU A 8 -10.80 6.65 1.54
CA GLU A 8 -11.48 5.53 0.87
C GLU A 8 -11.50 4.27 1.72
N LEU A 9 -10.41 4.01 2.47
CA LEU A 9 -10.35 2.89 3.41
C LEU A 9 -11.28 3.14 4.59
N ALA A 10 -11.32 4.34 5.16
CA ALA A 10 -12.23 4.69 6.26
C ALA A 10 -13.69 4.44 5.85
N LYS A 11 -14.12 4.97 4.69
CA LYS A 11 -15.47 4.75 4.15
C LYS A 11 -15.78 3.26 3.90
N THR A 12 -14.80 2.50 3.43
CA THR A 12 -14.95 1.05 3.21
C THR A 12 -15.16 0.32 4.54
N LEU A 13 -14.41 0.68 5.59
CA LEU A 13 -14.54 0.08 6.92
C LEU A 13 -15.89 0.39 7.57
N GLU A 14 -16.45 1.58 7.35
CA GLU A 14 -17.81 1.94 7.81
C GLU A 14 -18.89 1.05 7.20
N THR A 15 -18.67 0.54 5.99
CA THR A 15 -19.63 -0.33 5.28
C THR A 15 -19.62 -1.76 5.83
N GLY A 16 -18.52 -2.20 6.44
CA GLY A 16 -18.40 -3.50 7.10
C GLY A 16 -18.32 -4.72 6.17
N PRO A 17 -18.32 -5.94 6.74
CA PRO A 17 -18.41 -6.23 8.17
C PRO A 17 -17.06 -6.05 8.91
N VAL A 18 -17.11 -5.37 10.06
CA VAL A 18 -16.01 -5.31 11.03
C VAL A 18 -16.38 -6.16 12.26
N GLY A 19 -15.40 -6.87 12.81
CA GLY A 19 -15.56 -7.63 14.06
C GLY A 19 -15.23 -6.77 15.28
N ASN A 20 -15.51 -7.27 16.48
CA ASN A 20 -15.26 -6.54 17.74
C ASN A 20 -13.79 -6.14 17.92
N GLU A 21 -12.86 -6.94 17.40
CA GLU A 21 -11.40 -6.71 17.52
C GLU A 21 -10.68 -6.70 16.17
N THR A 22 -11.41 -6.80 15.05
CA THR A 22 -10.80 -6.98 13.72
C THR A 22 -11.49 -6.15 12.65
N PHE A 23 -10.71 -5.37 11.90
CA PHE A 23 -11.20 -4.59 10.76
C PHE A 23 -11.72 -5.44 9.60
N ILE A 24 -11.30 -6.71 9.51
CA ILE A 24 -11.78 -7.66 8.51
C ILE A 24 -12.20 -8.92 9.26
N CYS A 25 -13.46 -9.33 9.09
CA CYS A 25 -14.00 -10.51 9.75
C CYS A 25 -14.77 -11.40 8.78
N GLY A 26 -14.92 -12.68 9.16
CA GLY A 26 -15.80 -13.61 8.47
C GLY A 26 -17.26 -13.44 8.87
N LYS A 27 -18.11 -14.35 8.41
CA LYS A 27 -19.54 -14.38 8.79
C LYS A 27 -19.68 -14.38 10.32
N GLY A 28 -20.50 -13.47 10.84
CA GLY A 28 -20.76 -13.34 12.29
C GLY A 28 -19.63 -12.71 13.11
N GLY A 29 -18.76 -11.90 12.51
CA GLY A 29 -17.76 -11.12 13.26
C GLY A 29 -16.51 -11.90 13.69
N LYS A 30 -16.35 -13.15 13.23
CA LYS A 30 -15.24 -14.01 13.64
C LYS A 30 -13.92 -13.62 12.98
N LYS A 31 -12.83 -13.76 13.74
CA LYS A 31 -11.45 -13.60 13.23
C LYS A 31 -11.20 -14.60 12.10
N LEU A 32 -10.49 -14.17 11.06
CA LEU A 32 -10.08 -15.01 9.95
C LEU A 32 -8.68 -15.58 10.21
N THR A 33 -8.44 -16.83 9.84
CA THR A 33 -7.06 -17.32 9.68
C THR A 33 -6.46 -16.78 8.38
N LYS A 34 -5.14 -16.92 8.22
CA LYS A 34 -4.44 -16.55 6.99
C LYS A 34 -5.03 -17.23 5.76
N GLU A 35 -5.33 -18.53 5.87
CA GLU A 35 -5.86 -19.37 4.79
C GLU A 35 -7.29 -18.93 4.44
N THR A 36 -8.14 -18.74 5.45
CA THR A 36 -9.53 -18.31 5.21
C THR A 36 -9.60 -16.90 4.61
N PHE A 37 -8.75 -15.97 5.07
CA PHE A 37 -8.65 -14.65 4.45
C PHE A 37 -8.19 -14.73 2.99
N GLY A 38 -7.18 -15.55 2.70
CA GLY A 38 -6.69 -15.75 1.34
C GLY A 38 -7.78 -16.26 0.39
N ASN A 39 -8.56 -17.24 0.84
CA ASN A 39 -9.69 -17.78 0.08
C ASN A 39 -10.80 -16.75 -0.14
N LEU A 40 -11.16 -16.00 0.91
CA LEU A 40 -12.14 -14.92 0.82
C LEU A 40 -11.72 -13.86 -0.20
N PHE A 41 -10.46 -13.41 -0.15
CA PHE A 41 -9.93 -12.43 -1.09
C PHE A 41 -9.90 -12.96 -2.53
N LYS A 42 -9.53 -14.23 -2.73
CA LYS A 42 -9.55 -14.88 -4.04
C LYS A 42 -10.96 -14.94 -4.62
N ASN A 43 -11.95 -15.27 -3.80
CA ASN A 43 -13.35 -15.31 -4.23
C ASN A 43 -13.85 -13.92 -4.65
N ALA A 44 -13.56 -12.88 -3.85
CA ALA A 44 -13.88 -11.50 -4.21
C ALA A 44 -13.19 -11.07 -5.52
N CYS A 45 -11.94 -11.47 -5.75
CA CYS A 45 -11.25 -11.24 -7.00
C CYS A 45 -11.96 -11.92 -8.19
N ASN A 46 -12.37 -13.18 -8.03
CA ASN A 46 -13.08 -13.93 -9.07
C ASN A 46 -14.44 -13.29 -9.41
N GLU A 47 -15.20 -12.88 -8.40
CA GLU A 47 -16.50 -12.20 -8.55
C GLU A 47 -16.35 -10.87 -9.30
N ALA A 48 -15.28 -10.12 -9.01
CA ALA A 48 -14.92 -8.90 -9.74
C ALA A 48 -14.34 -9.17 -11.16
N GLY A 49 -14.18 -10.43 -11.57
CA GLY A 49 -13.56 -10.79 -12.86
C GLY A 49 -12.05 -10.52 -12.93
N VAL A 50 -11.38 -10.39 -11.79
CA VAL A 50 -9.97 -10.02 -11.68
C VAL A 50 -9.11 -11.21 -11.24
N LYS A 51 -8.08 -11.57 -12.02
CA LYS A 51 -7.10 -12.59 -11.64
C LYS A 51 -5.93 -11.99 -10.83
N LYS A 52 -6.13 -11.74 -9.53
CA LYS A 52 -5.10 -11.17 -8.63
C LYS A 52 -5.12 -11.81 -7.23
N SER A 53 -4.15 -11.43 -6.41
CA SER A 53 -4.00 -11.88 -5.01
C SER A 53 -3.75 -10.68 -4.08
N ALA A 54 -3.99 -10.86 -2.78
CA ALA A 54 -3.74 -9.81 -1.78
C ALA A 54 -2.27 -9.36 -1.78
N HIS A 55 -1.35 -10.32 -1.93
CA HIS A 55 0.07 -10.02 -2.06
C HIS A 55 0.37 -9.21 -3.33
N GLY A 56 -0.25 -9.57 -4.47
CA GLY A 56 -0.13 -8.80 -5.71
C GLY A 56 -0.68 -7.38 -5.59
N LEU A 57 -1.81 -7.19 -4.89
CA LEU A 57 -2.38 -5.87 -4.62
C LEU A 57 -1.45 -5.00 -3.77
N ARG A 58 -0.78 -5.59 -2.77
CA ARG A 58 0.23 -4.91 -1.97
C ARG A 58 1.41 -4.43 -2.83
N LYS A 59 1.91 -5.25 -3.77
CA LYS A 59 2.96 -4.83 -4.72
C LYS A 59 2.48 -3.67 -5.59
N LEU A 60 1.26 -3.75 -6.10
CA LEU A 60 0.67 -2.67 -6.91
C LEU A 60 0.56 -1.36 -6.13
N ALA A 61 0.17 -1.42 -4.85
CA ALA A 61 0.12 -0.25 -3.99
C ALA A 61 1.51 0.41 -3.83
N ALA A 62 2.56 -0.41 -3.64
CA ALA A 62 3.93 0.09 -3.57
C ALA A 62 4.39 0.73 -4.88
N THR A 63 4.10 0.10 -6.02
CA THR A 63 4.36 0.68 -7.35
C THR A 63 3.63 2.01 -7.56
N ARG A 64 2.35 2.09 -7.18
CA ARG A 64 1.56 3.33 -7.28
C ARG A 64 2.14 4.44 -6.42
N ALA A 65 2.50 4.15 -5.17
CA ALA A 65 3.12 5.11 -4.28
C ALA A 65 4.49 5.58 -4.82
N ALA A 66 5.33 4.67 -5.31
CA ALA A 66 6.61 5.03 -5.92
C ALA A 66 6.44 5.91 -7.17
N ASN A 67 5.49 5.58 -8.06
CA ASN A 67 5.17 6.38 -9.24
C ASN A 67 4.60 7.76 -8.87
N ALA A 68 3.92 7.88 -7.73
CA ALA A 68 3.46 9.15 -7.18
C ALA A 68 4.58 9.95 -6.49
N GLY A 69 5.82 9.45 -6.50
CA GLY A 69 6.99 10.13 -5.95
C GLY A 69 7.29 9.81 -4.50
N ALA A 70 6.69 8.75 -3.93
CA ALA A 70 7.04 8.31 -2.59
C ALA A 70 8.50 7.86 -2.53
N THR A 71 9.24 8.37 -1.54
CA THR A 71 10.64 7.99 -1.31
C THR A 71 10.75 6.59 -0.70
N VAL A 72 11.96 6.01 -0.73
CA VAL A 72 12.28 4.76 -0.05
C VAL A 72 11.84 4.80 1.42
N ALA A 73 12.14 5.88 2.14
CA ALA A 73 11.76 6.05 3.54
C ALA A 73 10.24 6.10 3.75
N GLN A 74 9.50 6.78 2.87
CA GLN A 74 8.03 6.83 2.92
C GLN A 74 7.41 5.47 2.65
N LEU A 75 7.92 4.72 1.66
CA LEU A 75 7.46 3.35 1.40
C LEU A 75 7.73 2.43 2.60
N LYS A 76 8.91 2.51 3.21
CA LYS A 76 9.22 1.75 4.43
C LYS A 76 8.22 2.05 5.55
N ALA A 77 7.88 3.32 5.76
CA ALA A 77 6.93 3.74 6.78
C ALA A 77 5.52 3.14 6.55
N ILE A 78 4.97 3.27 5.35
CA ILE A 78 3.59 2.85 5.08
C ILE A 78 3.44 1.34 4.88
N PHE A 79 4.50 0.65 4.45
CA PHE A 79 4.49 -0.81 4.27
C PHE A 79 5.09 -1.56 5.48
N GLY A 80 5.70 -0.89 6.46
CA GLY A 80 6.35 -1.54 7.59
C GLY A 80 7.55 -2.40 7.17
N TRP A 81 8.26 -1.99 6.12
CA TRP A 81 9.49 -2.65 5.70
C TRP A 81 10.68 -2.14 6.49
N THR A 82 11.51 -3.05 7.00
CA THR A 82 12.76 -2.72 7.70
C THR A 82 13.91 -2.55 6.72
N GLU A 83 13.95 -3.39 5.67
CA GLU A 83 15.02 -3.41 4.68
C GLU A 83 14.77 -2.43 3.52
N ASP A 84 15.83 -1.74 3.12
CA ASP A 84 15.80 -0.77 2.00
C ASP A 84 15.62 -1.46 0.65
N ASP A 85 16.08 -2.70 0.50
CA ASP A 85 16.01 -3.44 -0.78
C ASP A 85 14.58 -3.61 -1.28
N MET A 86 13.65 -3.88 -0.36
CA MET A 86 12.25 -4.08 -0.70
C MET A 86 11.58 -2.79 -1.18
N ALA A 87 11.88 -1.65 -0.56
CA ALA A 87 11.37 -0.35 -0.99
C ALA A 87 12.04 0.13 -2.28
N SER A 88 13.35 -0.07 -2.38
CA SER A 88 14.16 0.33 -3.53
C SER A 88 13.76 -0.38 -4.82
N LEU A 89 13.27 -1.62 -4.73
CA LEU A 89 12.71 -2.36 -5.86
C LEU A 89 11.64 -1.54 -6.62
N TYR A 90 10.82 -0.78 -5.89
CA TYR A 90 9.71 -0.01 -6.47
C TYR A 90 10.11 1.39 -6.91
N THR A 91 11.14 2.00 -6.32
CA THR A 91 11.54 3.39 -6.61
C THR A 91 12.64 3.51 -7.66
N LYS A 92 13.50 2.49 -7.85
CA LYS A 92 14.70 2.56 -8.71
C LYS A 92 14.47 3.12 -10.12
N THR A 93 13.36 2.76 -10.77
CA THR A 93 13.04 3.22 -12.13
C THR A 93 12.11 4.42 -12.15
N ALA A 94 11.12 4.46 -11.26
CA ALA A 94 10.14 5.53 -11.16
C ALA A 94 10.79 6.90 -10.83
N ASP A 95 11.89 6.89 -10.07
CA ASP A 95 12.32 8.09 -9.36
C ASP A 95 13.45 8.87 -10.06
N ARG A 96 14.25 8.26 -10.95
CA ARG A 96 15.50 8.88 -11.47
C ARG A 96 15.29 10.25 -12.14
N LYS A 97 14.34 10.34 -13.08
CA LYS A 97 14.09 11.60 -13.83
C LYS A 97 13.52 12.69 -12.92
N ARG A 98 12.57 12.33 -12.06
CA ARG A 98 11.92 13.26 -11.14
C ARG A 98 12.90 13.79 -10.10
N LEU A 99 13.67 12.90 -9.47
CA LEU A 99 14.69 13.27 -8.48
C LEU A 99 15.74 14.20 -9.07
N ALA A 100 16.19 13.96 -10.30
CA ALA A 100 17.13 14.86 -10.96
C ALA A 100 16.55 16.27 -11.12
N ILE A 101 15.29 16.39 -11.57
CA ILE A 101 14.60 17.68 -11.70
C ILE A 101 14.43 18.37 -10.34
N GLU A 102 13.96 17.64 -9.32
CA GLU A 102 13.76 18.19 -7.98
C GLU A 102 15.07 18.60 -7.31
N ALA A 103 16.14 17.82 -7.48
CA ALA A 103 17.46 18.14 -6.94
C ALA A 103 18.01 19.43 -7.55
N ILE A 104 17.93 19.59 -8.87
CA ILE A 104 18.36 20.82 -9.55
C ILE A 104 17.51 22.02 -9.09
N LYS A 105 16.18 21.87 -8.98
CA LYS A 105 15.31 22.93 -8.44
C LYS A 105 15.67 23.35 -7.01
N LYS A 106 16.05 22.40 -6.16
CA LYS A 106 16.50 22.69 -4.78
C LYS A 106 17.82 23.47 -4.77
N LEU A 107 18.78 23.10 -5.63
CA LEU A 107 20.05 23.83 -5.76
C LEU A 107 19.84 25.26 -6.28
N GLN A 108 18.93 25.46 -7.24
CA GLN A 108 18.58 26.79 -7.75
C GLN A 108 17.91 27.67 -6.69
N LYS A 109 17.10 27.10 -5.79
CA LYS A 109 16.47 27.82 -4.69
C LYS A 109 17.44 28.23 -3.56
N GLY A 110 18.62 27.60 -3.48
CA GLY A 110 19.65 27.93 -2.48
C GLY A 110 20.67 28.98 -2.94
N ALA A 111 20.52 29.53 -4.14
CA ALA A 111 21.42 30.54 -4.73
C ALA A 111 20.87 31.98 -4.59
N GLY A 112 20.14 32.26 -3.50
CA GLY A 112 19.61 33.58 -3.16
C GLY A 112 20.02 34.00 -1.76
#